data_AF-A0A9X4HD35-F1
#
_entry.id   AF-A0A9X4HD35-F1
#
_cell.length_a   1.000
_cell.length_b   1.000
_cell.length_c   1.000
_cell.angle_alpha   90.00
_cell.angle_beta   90.00
_cell.angle_gamma   90.00
#
_symmetry.space_group_name_H-M   'P 1'
#
loop_
_entity.id
_entity.type
_entity.pdbx_description
1 polymer ?
#
loop_
_entity_poly.entity_id
_entity_poly.type
_entity_poly.pdbx_seq_one_letter_code
_entity_poly.pdbx_strand_id
1 'polypeptide(L)'
;MTCILVAHLGEHVILAADKRAVQINVEGSRAVLNDDVEKIVETGVGVITGAGIVEMLDEVKSTFGGKNFNDSGEVLESILQVRKDYSERYSGSSRLDKDLRETSWVFTYPATEEGKAVTRVRFYHQSVSADSLVVLGEYGVLCLPGGLSCMEAQAVQSSLQEVVRTSLGSLPYEQAAQAVFRYMIQLMSDVSEVSVSVSSRCDVALISGSSVEVEIGLQTHPGIRP
;
A
#
# COMPACT_ATOMS: atom_id res chain seq x y z
N MET A 1 -9.69 -0.77 3.76
CA MET A 1 -8.52 -1.42 3.11
C MET A 1 -7.55 -1.89 4.17
N THR A 2 -6.82 -2.98 3.94
CA THR A 2 -6.39 -3.84 5.06
C THR A 2 -4.97 -4.39 4.98
N CYS A 3 -4.30 -4.45 3.84
CA CYS A 3 -2.86 -4.70 3.78
C CYS A 3 -2.28 -4.17 2.48
N ILE A 4 -1.22 -3.36 2.59
CA ILE A 4 -0.41 -2.93 1.45
C ILE A 4 1.04 -3.30 1.72
N LEU A 5 1.67 -3.92 0.73
CA LEU A 5 3.10 -4.17 0.71
C LEU A 5 3.70 -3.45 -0.49
N VAL A 6 4.79 -2.71 -0.30
CA VAL A 6 5.50 -2.00 -1.37
C VAL A 6 6.98 -2.32 -1.27
N ALA A 7 7.59 -2.67 -2.40
CA ALA A 7 9.03 -2.83 -2.55
C ALA A 7 9.52 -1.95 -3.71
N HIS A 8 10.39 -0.99 -3.41
CA HIS A 8 11.04 -0.17 -4.41
C HIS A 8 12.37 -0.81 -4.80
N LEU A 9 12.49 -1.30 -6.03
CA LEU A 9 13.66 -2.06 -6.49
C LEU A 9 14.66 -1.20 -7.28
N GLY A 10 14.65 0.12 -7.12
CA GLY A 10 15.39 1.04 -7.99
C GLY A 10 14.62 1.32 -9.30
N GLU A 11 14.71 0.44 -10.29
CA GLU A 11 14.05 0.66 -11.59
C GLU A 11 12.52 0.49 -11.52
N HIS A 12 12.07 -0.56 -10.81
CA HIS A 12 10.67 -0.93 -10.69
C HIS A 12 10.17 -0.76 -9.25
N VAL A 13 8.85 -0.59 -9.12
CA VAL A 13 8.13 -0.69 -7.85
C VAL A 13 7.17 -1.86 -7.95
N ILE A 14 7.22 -2.76 -6.97
CA ILE A 14 6.20 -3.81 -6.80
C ILE A 14 5.29 -3.37 -5.67
N LEU A 15 3.99 -3.29 -5.93
CA LEU A 15 2.97 -2.95 -4.95
C LEU A 15 1.93 -4.07 -4.90
N ALA A 16 1.69 -4.62 -3.73
CA ALA A 16 0.65 -5.62 -3.51
C ALA A 16 -0.41 -5.10 -2.54
N ALA A 17 -1.68 -5.32 -2.85
CA ALA A 17 -2.80 -4.99 -1.98
C ALA A 17 -3.72 -6.20 -1.84
N ASP A 18 -4.10 -6.55 -0.61
CA ASP A 18 -5.05 -7.65 -0.37
C ASP A 18 -6.44 -7.30 -0.92
N LYS A 19 -7.34 -8.28 -1.08
CA LYS A 19 -8.70 -8.02 -1.61
C LYS A 19 -9.81 -7.94 -0.56
N ARG A 20 -9.51 -8.03 0.75
CA ARG A 20 -10.52 -8.02 1.82
C ARG A 20 -11.11 -6.64 2.09
N ALA A 21 -12.42 -6.55 2.29
CA ALA A 21 -13.08 -5.44 2.93
C ALA A 21 -13.67 -5.89 4.27
N VAL A 22 -13.43 -5.09 5.31
CA VAL A 22 -13.97 -5.33 6.64
C VAL A 22 -14.86 -4.17 7.08
N GLN A 23 -15.95 -4.51 7.75
CA GLN A 23 -16.71 -3.57 8.55
C GLN A 23 -16.11 -3.53 9.95
N ILE A 24 -16.00 -2.34 10.53
CA ILE A 24 -15.65 -2.20 11.93
C ILE A 24 -16.88 -1.70 12.68
N ASN A 25 -17.31 -2.46 13.69
CA ASN A 25 -18.47 -2.07 14.48
C ASN A 25 -18.09 -1.01 15.55
N VAL A 26 -19.09 -0.52 16.28
CA VAL A 26 -18.93 0.48 17.35
C VAL A 26 -18.00 0.02 18.48
N GLU A 27 -17.91 -1.29 18.72
CA GLU A 27 -17.03 -1.91 19.72
C GLU A 27 -15.60 -2.15 19.20
N GLY A 28 -15.34 -1.87 17.92
CA GLY A 28 -14.02 -2.08 17.31
C GLY A 28 -13.76 -3.49 16.77
N SER A 29 -14.73 -4.39 16.88
CA SER A 29 -14.65 -5.72 16.24
C SER A 29 -14.77 -5.60 14.72
N ARG A 30 -14.13 -6.54 14.03
CA ARG A 30 -14.02 -6.53 12.56
C ARG A 30 -14.78 -7.72 11.98
N ALA A 31 -15.67 -7.46 11.04
CA ALA A 31 -16.41 -8.46 10.29
C ALA A 31 -16.04 -8.39 8.81
N VAL A 32 -15.80 -9.54 8.19
CA VAL A 32 -15.50 -9.62 6.75
C VAL A 32 -16.78 -9.35 5.97
N LEU A 33 -16.72 -8.40 5.02
CA LEU A 33 -17.81 -8.08 4.11
C LEU A 33 -17.62 -8.68 2.72
N ASN A 34 -16.40 -8.59 2.20
CA ASN A 34 -16.04 -9.02 0.85
C ASN A 34 -14.54 -9.41 0.83
N ASP A 35 -14.16 -10.31 -0.08
CA ASP A 35 -12.78 -10.74 -0.34
C ASP A 35 -12.33 -10.50 -1.78
N ASP A 36 -13.04 -9.64 -2.51
CA ASP A 36 -12.82 -9.36 -3.93
C ASP A 36 -12.90 -7.85 -4.24
N VAL A 37 -12.31 -7.00 -3.38
CA VAL A 37 -12.25 -5.56 -3.60
C VAL A 37 -10.94 -5.17 -4.26
N GLU A 38 -11.02 -4.49 -5.41
CA GLU A 38 -9.88 -3.84 -6.05
C GLU A 38 -9.46 -2.60 -5.27
N LYS A 39 -8.17 -2.52 -4.91
CA LYS A 39 -7.63 -1.47 -4.05
C LYS A 39 -6.61 -0.57 -4.72
N ILE A 40 -6.00 -1.06 -5.80
CA ILE A 40 -5.01 -0.33 -6.59
C ILE A 40 -5.77 0.44 -7.66
N VAL A 41 -5.64 1.76 -7.65
CA VAL A 41 -6.26 2.63 -8.66
C VAL A 41 -5.16 3.21 -9.52
N GLU A 42 -5.22 2.99 -10.82
CA GLU A 42 -4.35 3.66 -11.78
C GLU A 42 -4.68 5.16 -11.83
N THR A 43 -3.64 5.97 -11.74
CA THR A 43 -3.68 7.40 -12.08
C THR A 43 -3.11 7.55 -13.49
N GLY A 44 -3.21 8.74 -14.07
CA GLY A 44 -2.60 8.97 -15.38
C GLY A 44 -1.06 8.98 -15.37
N VAL A 45 -0.44 8.89 -14.19
CA VAL A 45 1.02 8.91 -14.00
C VAL A 45 1.54 7.75 -13.15
N GLY A 46 0.72 6.77 -12.75
CA GLY A 46 1.16 5.70 -11.85
C GLY A 46 -0.02 5.04 -11.15
N VAL A 47 0.12 4.75 -9.85
CA VAL A 47 -0.97 4.19 -9.05
C VAL A 47 -1.17 4.96 -7.74
N ILE A 48 -2.36 4.86 -7.17
CA ILE A 48 -2.70 5.31 -5.82
C ILE A 48 -3.49 4.24 -5.07
N THR A 49 -3.16 4.03 -3.81
CA THR A 49 -3.88 3.13 -2.91
C THR A 49 -3.70 3.57 -1.45
N GLY A 50 -4.30 2.85 -0.49
CA GLY A 50 -4.16 3.16 0.93
C GLY A 50 -4.68 2.05 1.85
N ALA A 51 -4.37 2.15 3.14
CA ALA A 51 -4.87 1.25 4.18
C ALA A 51 -5.67 2.05 5.19
N GLY A 52 -6.71 1.47 5.78
CA GLY A 52 -7.61 2.15 6.73
C GLY A 52 -9.03 2.38 6.21
N ILE A 53 -9.60 3.53 6.58
CA ILE A 53 -11.04 3.83 6.45
C ILE A 53 -11.42 4.13 4.99
N VAL A 54 -12.32 3.30 4.45
CA VAL A 54 -12.74 3.36 3.04
C VAL A 54 -13.28 4.73 2.64
N GLU A 55 -14.10 5.36 3.49
CA GLU A 55 -14.67 6.69 3.21
C GLU A 55 -13.59 7.74 2.90
N MET A 56 -12.51 7.81 3.69
CA MET A 56 -11.40 8.71 3.41
C MET A 56 -10.56 8.26 2.20
N LEU A 57 -10.34 6.96 2.04
CA LEU A 57 -9.51 6.42 0.97
C LEU A 57 -10.16 6.65 -0.40
N ASP A 58 -11.47 6.43 -0.52
CA ASP A 58 -12.21 6.51 -1.77
C ASP A 58 -12.32 7.95 -2.29
N GLU A 59 -12.44 8.95 -1.42
CA GLU A 59 -12.45 10.37 -1.81
C GLU A 59 -11.13 10.76 -2.50
N VAL A 60 -9.97 10.37 -1.95
CA VAL A 60 -8.67 10.65 -2.57
C VAL A 60 -8.48 9.83 -3.85
N LYS A 61 -8.76 8.52 -3.83
CA LYS A 61 -8.58 7.66 -5.01
C LYS A 61 -9.46 8.08 -6.19
N SER A 62 -10.71 8.45 -5.93
CA SER A 62 -11.63 8.92 -6.98
C SER A 62 -11.23 10.27 -7.58
N THR A 63 -10.56 11.12 -6.79
CA THR A 63 -10.01 12.39 -7.27
C THR A 63 -8.97 12.17 -8.37
N PHE A 64 -8.05 11.22 -8.18
CA PHE A 64 -6.90 10.97 -9.07
C PHE A 64 -7.06 9.79 -10.03
N GLY A 65 -8.09 8.96 -9.88
CA GLY A 65 -8.34 7.81 -10.75
C GLY A 65 -8.41 8.20 -12.23
N GLY A 66 -7.50 7.64 -13.04
CA GLY A 66 -7.36 7.93 -14.46
C GLY A 66 -6.91 9.37 -14.80
N LYS A 67 -6.50 10.18 -13.83
CA LYS A 67 -6.08 11.58 -14.03
C LYS A 67 -4.61 11.78 -13.69
N ASN A 68 -3.97 12.70 -14.39
CA ASN A 68 -2.65 13.20 -14.02
C ASN A 68 -2.78 14.15 -12.82
N PHE A 69 -1.75 14.19 -11.98
CA PHE A 69 -1.49 15.28 -11.04
C PHE A 69 -0.15 15.92 -11.42
N ASN A 70 -0.01 17.23 -11.20
CA ASN A 70 1.19 17.96 -11.65
C ASN A 70 2.35 17.79 -10.67
N ASP A 71 2.05 17.74 -9.37
CA ASP A 71 3.03 17.54 -8.31
C ASP A 71 2.43 16.80 -7.11
N SER A 72 3.31 16.26 -6.25
CA SER A 72 2.89 15.49 -5.08
C SER A 72 2.14 16.32 -4.01
N GLY A 73 2.26 17.64 -4.04
CA GLY A 73 1.54 18.57 -3.18
C GLY A 73 0.03 18.52 -3.42
N GLU A 74 -0.43 18.40 -4.67
CA GLU A 74 -1.87 18.23 -4.99
C GLU A 74 -2.46 17.01 -4.28
N VAL A 75 -1.71 15.90 -4.23
CA VAL A 75 -2.13 14.67 -3.54
C VAL A 75 -2.15 14.88 -2.02
N LEU A 76 -1.14 15.55 -1.47
CA LEU A 76 -1.09 15.88 -0.05
C LEU A 76 -2.25 16.79 0.38
N GLU A 77 -2.53 17.85 -0.38
CA GLU A 77 -3.64 18.77 -0.12
C GLU A 77 -4.97 18.02 -0.10
N SER A 78 -5.20 17.13 -1.07
CA SER A 78 -6.38 16.26 -1.11
C SER A 78 -6.49 15.38 0.15
N ILE A 79 -5.39 14.72 0.56
CA ILE A 79 -5.36 13.90 1.78
C ILE A 79 -5.69 14.75 3.02
N LEU A 80 -5.07 15.91 3.18
CA LEU A 80 -5.28 16.77 4.36
C LEU A 80 -6.71 17.31 4.40
N GLN A 81 -7.29 17.67 3.25
CA GLN A 81 -8.67 18.14 3.15
C GLN A 81 -9.66 17.04 3.52
N VAL A 82 -9.53 15.83 2.94
CA VAL A 82 -10.40 14.69 3.26
C VAL A 82 -10.34 14.33 4.75
N ARG A 83 -9.14 14.36 5.35
CA ARG A 83 -8.97 14.10 6.79
C ARG A 83 -9.65 15.15 7.65
N LYS A 84 -9.58 16.43 7.25
CA LYS A 84 -10.27 17.53 7.93
C LYS A 84 -11.79 17.33 7.86
N ASP A 85 -12.32 17.07 6.66
CA ASP A 85 -13.77 16.88 6.45
C ASP A 85 -14.30 15.67 7.23
N TYR A 86 -13.53 14.57 7.27
CA TYR A 86 -13.84 13.41 8.09
C TYR A 86 -13.86 13.77 9.60
N SER A 87 -12.89 14.56 10.05
CA SER A 87 -12.81 15.00 11.46
C SER A 87 -13.99 15.87 11.88
N GLU A 88 -14.43 16.77 11.00
CA GLU A 88 -15.60 17.61 11.24
C GLU A 88 -16.88 16.78 11.29
N ARG A 89 -17.08 15.89 10.31
CA ARG A 89 -18.24 14.99 10.18
C ARG A 89 -18.38 14.04 11.36
N TYR A 90 -17.26 13.53 11.87
CA TYR A 90 -17.22 12.52 12.93
C TYR A 90 -16.68 13.04 14.26
N SER A 91 -16.78 14.35 14.52
CA SER A 91 -16.27 15.01 15.74
C SER A 91 -16.80 14.43 17.06
N GLY A 92 -17.99 13.81 17.06
CA GLY A 92 -18.57 13.11 18.21
C GLY A 92 -18.24 11.61 18.31
N SER A 93 -17.49 11.05 17.36
CA SER A 93 -17.18 9.62 17.30
C SER A 93 -16.03 9.27 18.23
N SER A 94 -16.22 8.26 19.10
CA SER A 94 -15.15 7.70 19.93
C SER A 94 -14.02 7.04 19.12
N ARG A 95 -14.23 6.82 17.82
CA ARG A 95 -13.27 6.18 16.92
C ARG A 95 -12.43 7.15 16.13
N LEU A 96 -12.76 8.44 16.11
CA LEU A 96 -12.15 9.41 15.19
C LEU A 96 -10.61 9.36 15.20
N ASP A 97 -10.01 9.41 16.39
CA ASP A 97 -8.55 9.38 16.55
C ASP A 97 -7.89 8.08 16.09
N LYS A 98 -8.62 6.96 16.14
CA LYS A 98 -8.14 5.67 15.68
C LYS A 98 -8.26 5.58 14.16
N ASP A 99 -9.41 5.96 13.64
CA ASP A 99 -9.73 5.98 12.21
C ASP A 99 -8.74 6.88 11.43
N LEU A 100 -8.44 8.08 11.94
CA LEU A 100 -7.43 8.98 11.37
C LEU A 100 -6.02 8.40 11.42
N ARG A 101 -5.65 7.71 12.50
CA ARG A 101 -4.31 7.18 12.72
C ARG A 101 -4.01 5.93 11.90
N GLU A 102 -5.02 5.08 11.72
CA GLU A 102 -4.92 3.84 10.93
C GLU A 102 -5.02 4.11 9.42
N THR A 103 -5.46 5.30 9.01
CA THR A 103 -5.62 5.63 7.59
C THR A 103 -4.38 6.24 6.97
N SER A 104 -3.92 5.62 5.88
CA SER A 104 -2.69 5.94 5.18
C SER A 104 -2.86 5.78 3.67
N TRP A 105 -2.03 6.49 2.91
CA TRP A 105 -2.05 6.49 1.45
C TRP A 105 -0.64 6.26 0.93
N VAL A 106 -0.55 5.61 -0.23
CA VAL A 106 0.69 5.46 -0.99
C VAL A 106 0.38 5.66 -2.48
N PHE A 107 1.28 6.32 -3.17
CA PHE A 107 1.16 6.55 -4.60
C PHE A 107 2.51 6.58 -5.29
N THR A 108 2.48 6.36 -6.60
CA THR A 108 3.66 6.38 -7.47
C THR A 108 3.53 7.42 -8.57
N TYR A 109 4.67 7.91 -9.06
CA TYR A 109 4.75 8.77 -10.22
C TYR A 109 6.14 8.69 -10.87
N PRO A 110 6.27 8.92 -12.18
CA PRO A 110 7.54 9.08 -12.85
C PRO A 110 8.18 10.41 -12.42
N ALA A 111 9.50 10.40 -12.26
CA ALA A 111 10.31 11.60 -12.18
C ALA A 111 11.53 11.45 -13.10
N THR A 112 12.26 12.54 -13.27
CA THR A 112 13.53 12.55 -13.99
C THR A 112 14.64 12.92 -13.04
N GLU A 113 15.63 12.05 -12.88
CA GLU A 113 16.81 12.31 -12.07
C GLU A 113 18.08 12.02 -12.86
N GLU A 114 18.99 12.99 -12.86
CA GLU A 114 20.22 12.94 -13.68
C GLU A 114 19.95 12.61 -15.17
N GLY A 115 18.78 13.05 -15.68
CA GLY A 115 18.36 12.79 -17.06
C GLY A 115 17.78 11.39 -17.31
N LYS A 116 17.62 10.55 -16.28
CA LYS A 116 17.00 9.23 -16.37
C LYS A 116 15.59 9.24 -15.80
N ALA A 117 14.69 8.52 -16.46
CA ALA A 117 13.36 8.28 -15.92
C ALA A 117 13.46 7.34 -14.71
N VAL A 118 12.86 7.73 -13.59
CA VAL A 118 12.80 6.95 -12.35
C VAL A 118 11.37 6.87 -11.83
N THR A 119 11.02 5.77 -11.18
CA THR A 119 9.73 5.63 -10.49
C THR A 119 9.89 6.12 -9.06
N ARG A 120 9.06 7.06 -8.62
CA ARG A 120 9.07 7.56 -7.23
C ARG A 120 7.86 7.02 -6.48
N VAL A 121 8.05 6.77 -5.19
CA VAL A 121 7.00 6.33 -4.27
C VAL A 121 6.89 7.33 -3.12
N ARG A 122 5.67 7.81 -2.87
CA ARG A 122 5.35 8.68 -1.73
C ARG A 122 4.25 8.05 -0.92
N PHE A 123 4.29 8.29 0.38
CA PHE A 123 3.22 7.86 1.26
C PHE A 123 2.92 8.89 2.35
N TYR A 124 1.69 8.84 2.83
CA TYR A 124 1.23 9.56 4.01
C TYR A 124 0.89 8.55 5.09
N HIS A 125 1.47 8.72 6.28
CA HIS A 125 1.07 8.00 7.49
C HIS A 125 1.25 8.92 8.69
N GLN A 126 0.17 9.15 9.45
CA GLN A 126 0.15 10.15 10.52
C GLN A 126 1.22 9.94 11.61
N SER A 127 1.62 8.69 11.86
CA SER A 127 2.67 8.39 12.84
C SER A 127 4.08 8.78 12.38
N VAL A 128 4.28 9.04 11.09
CA VAL A 128 5.57 9.44 10.52
C VAL A 128 5.59 10.94 10.29
N SER A 129 4.50 11.47 9.72
CA SER A 129 4.30 12.91 9.51
C SER A 129 2.82 13.25 9.50
N ALA A 130 2.45 14.38 10.11
CA ALA A 130 1.07 14.85 10.16
C ALA A 130 0.70 15.71 8.94
N ASP A 131 1.69 16.36 8.31
CA ASP A 131 1.51 17.45 7.35
C ASP A 131 2.39 17.31 6.10
N SER A 132 3.12 16.21 5.94
CA SER A 132 3.98 16.01 4.78
C SER A 132 4.01 14.56 4.28
N LEU A 133 4.36 14.43 3.00
CA LEU A 133 4.58 13.15 2.34
C LEU A 133 5.99 12.65 2.60
N VAL A 134 6.11 11.35 2.85
CA VAL A 134 7.39 10.66 3.05
C VAL A 134 7.82 10.03 1.73
N VAL A 135 9.11 10.13 1.41
CA VAL A 135 9.73 9.38 0.30
C VAL A 135 9.96 7.96 0.76
N LEU A 136 9.51 6.96 0.00
CA LEU A 136 10.11 5.64 0.09
C LEU A 136 11.33 5.61 -0.84
N GLY A 137 12.52 5.52 -0.26
CA GLY A 137 13.77 5.49 -1.02
C GLY A 137 13.94 4.22 -1.85
N GLU A 138 14.86 4.26 -2.80
CA GLU A 138 15.26 3.09 -3.56
C GLU A 138 15.73 1.97 -2.63
N TYR A 139 15.38 0.72 -2.98
CA TYR A 139 15.64 -0.48 -2.20
C TYR A 139 14.91 -0.55 -0.86
N GLY A 140 14.07 0.45 -0.57
CA GLY A 140 13.21 0.51 0.61
C GLY A 140 11.91 -0.27 0.41
N VAL A 141 11.32 -0.66 1.54
CA VAL A 141 10.01 -1.31 1.58
C VAL A 141 9.07 -0.57 2.54
N LEU A 142 7.78 -0.62 2.24
CA LEU A 142 6.70 -0.10 3.09
C LEU A 142 5.67 -1.22 3.30
N CYS A 143 5.33 -1.50 4.54
CA CYS A 143 4.27 -2.46 4.87
C CYS A 143 3.23 -1.79 5.76
N LEU A 144 1.97 -1.83 5.32
CA LEU A 144 0.82 -1.29 6.03
C LEU A 144 -0.21 -2.41 6.32
N PRO A 145 0.14 -3.40 7.16
CA PRO A 145 -0.75 -4.51 7.45
C PRO A 145 -1.77 -4.12 8.53
N GLY A 146 -3.03 -4.08 8.12
CA GLY A 146 -4.18 -3.78 8.96
C GLY A 146 -4.53 -4.92 9.89
N GLY A 147 -4.89 -4.55 11.12
CA GLY A 147 -5.25 -5.50 12.18
C GLY A 147 -4.06 -6.06 12.95
N LEU A 148 -2.83 -5.69 12.59
CA LEU A 148 -1.60 -6.09 13.28
C LEU A 148 -1.17 -5.00 14.28
N SER A 149 -0.46 -5.42 15.33
CA SER A 149 0.26 -4.50 16.22
C SER A 149 1.46 -3.87 15.52
N CYS A 150 1.99 -2.77 16.06
CA CYS A 150 3.20 -2.13 15.52
C CYS A 150 4.39 -3.09 15.44
N MET A 151 4.53 -3.99 16.41
CA MET A 151 5.62 -4.97 16.43
C MET A 151 5.49 -6.01 15.32
N GLU A 152 4.28 -6.53 15.10
CA GLU A 152 4.01 -7.48 14.02
C GLU A 152 4.16 -6.82 12.64
N ALA A 153 3.66 -5.59 12.49
CA ALA A 153 3.83 -4.81 11.27
C ALA A 153 5.32 -4.54 10.96
N GLN A 154 6.11 -4.22 11.99
CA GLN A 154 7.55 -4.06 11.85
C GLN A 154 8.25 -5.37 11.46
N ALA A 155 7.81 -6.51 12.02
CA ALA A 155 8.36 -7.81 11.65
C ALA A 155 8.10 -8.16 10.18
N VAL A 156 6.87 -7.92 9.69
CA VAL A 156 6.50 -8.06 8.28
C VAL A 156 7.40 -7.19 7.40
N GLN A 157 7.57 -5.90 7.78
CA GLN A 157 8.42 -4.97 7.03
C GLN A 157 9.89 -5.39 7.01
N SER A 158 10.44 -5.79 8.15
CA SER A 158 11.83 -6.27 8.26
C SER A 158 12.07 -7.53 7.43
N SER A 159 11.08 -8.44 7.40
CA SER A 159 11.17 -9.66 6.60
C SER A 159 11.20 -9.37 5.09
N LEU A 160 10.32 -8.48 4.61
CA LEU A 160 10.34 -8.05 3.21
C LEU A 160 11.62 -7.28 2.85
N GLN A 161 12.09 -6.40 3.74
CA GLN A 161 13.32 -5.63 3.55
C GLN A 161 14.54 -6.54 3.38
N GLU A 162 14.61 -7.61 4.17
CA GLU A 162 15.69 -8.58 4.11
C GLU A 162 15.69 -9.36 2.78
N VAL A 163 14.51 -9.76 2.29
CA VAL A 163 14.39 -10.43 0.99
C VAL A 163 14.76 -9.50 -0.16
N VAL A 164 14.33 -8.24 -0.15
CA VAL A 164 14.73 -7.24 -1.15
C VAL A 164 16.25 -7.06 -1.15
N ARG A 165 16.83 -6.83 0.02
CA ARG A 165 18.28 -6.63 0.19
C ARG A 165 19.09 -7.82 -0.30
N THR A 166 18.73 -9.02 0.13
CA THR A 166 19.46 -10.25 -0.22
C THR A 166 19.29 -10.61 -1.69
N SER A 167 18.08 -10.49 -2.25
CA SER A 167 17.82 -10.81 -3.65
C SER A 167 18.58 -9.88 -4.60
N LEU A 168 18.50 -8.57 -4.37
CA LEU A 168 19.23 -7.59 -5.19
C LEU A 168 20.75 -7.66 -5.04
N GLY A 169 21.24 -8.12 -3.88
CA GLY A 169 22.67 -8.30 -3.63
C GLY A 169 23.26 -9.60 -4.20
N SER A 170 22.44 -10.58 -4.60
CA SER A 170 22.90 -11.93 -4.95
C SER A 170 22.40 -12.48 -6.28
N LEU A 171 21.36 -11.88 -6.87
CA LEU A 171 20.74 -12.35 -8.11
C LEU A 171 20.79 -11.27 -9.20
N PRO A 172 20.77 -11.66 -10.49
CA PRO A 172 20.45 -10.74 -11.58
C PRO A 172 19.12 -10.02 -11.34
N TYR A 173 19.00 -8.77 -11.80
CA TYR A 173 17.86 -7.90 -11.48
C TYR A 173 16.49 -8.54 -11.70
N GLU A 174 16.25 -9.13 -12.88
CA GLU A 174 14.97 -9.78 -13.21
C GLU A 174 14.65 -10.95 -12.26
N GLN A 175 15.66 -11.74 -11.89
CA GLN A 175 15.49 -12.84 -10.94
C GLN A 175 15.24 -12.33 -9.52
N ALA A 176 15.89 -11.23 -9.14
CA ALA A 176 15.65 -10.57 -7.86
C ALA A 176 14.21 -10.01 -7.77
N ALA A 177 13.74 -9.34 -8.82
CA ALA A 177 12.38 -8.82 -8.90
C ALA A 177 11.35 -9.94 -8.80
N GLN A 178 11.57 -11.06 -9.51
CA GLN A 178 10.69 -12.22 -9.43
C GLN A 178 10.70 -12.88 -8.04
N ALA A 179 11.86 -12.96 -7.38
CA ALA A 179 11.97 -13.47 -6.01
C ALA A 179 11.19 -12.61 -5.02
N VAL A 180 11.34 -11.29 -5.10
CA VAL A 180 10.59 -10.32 -4.27
C VAL A 180 9.09 -10.42 -4.54
N PHE A 181 8.68 -10.46 -5.81
CA PHE A 181 7.27 -10.64 -6.20
C PHE A 181 6.64 -11.86 -5.55
N ARG A 182 7.28 -13.05 -5.70
CA ARG A 182 6.79 -14.30 -5.10
C ARG A 182 6.73 -14.20 -3.57
N TYR A 183 7.74 -13.58 -2.98
CA TYR A 183 7.79 -13.41 -1.53
C TYR A 183 6.68 -12.49 -1.02
N MET A 184 6.33 -11.42 -1.73
CA MET A 184 5.23 -10.53 -1.35
C MET A 184 3.88 -11.26 -1.36
N ILE A 185 3.64 -12.16 -2.32
CA ILE A 185 2.42 -12.98 -2.36
C ILE A 185 2.40 -13.96 -1.17
N GLN A 186 3.52 -14.62 -0.87
CA GLN A 186 3.63 -15.48 0.31
C GLN A 186 3.40 -14.70 1.60
N LEU A 187 4.03 -13.53 1.74
CA LEU A 187 3.90 -12.69 2.92
C LEU A 187 2.46 -12.21 3.11
N MET A 188 1.73 -11.90 2.02
CA MET A 188 0.31 -11.59 2.08
C MET A 188 -0.51 -12.77 2.64
N SER A 189 -0.21 -13.99 2.19
CA SER A 189 -0.81 -15.21 2.72
C SER A 189 -0.51 -15.37 4.21
N ASP A 190 0.75 -15.24 4.62
CA ASP A 190 1.16 -15.38 6.02
C ASP A 190 0.47 -14.36 6.93
N VAL A 191 0.33 -13.11 6.46
CA VAL A 191 -0.40 -12.06 7.19
C VAL A 191 -1.88 -12.39 7.31
N SER A 192 -2.48 -12.99 6.28
CA SER A 192 -3.91 -13.39 6.31
C SER A 192 -4.21 -14.51 7.33
N GLU A 193 -3.23 -15.34 7.67
CA GLU A 193 -3.37 -16.40 8.68
C GLU A 193 -3.48 -15.82 10.10
N VAL A 194 -2.87 -14.66 10.34
CA VAL A 194 -2.85 -14.01 11.66
C VAL A 194 -3.77 -12.80 11.77
N SER A 195 -4.28 -12.28 10.66
CA SER A 195 -5.19 -11.12 10.64
C SER A 195 -6.48 -11.42 9.89
N VAL A 196 -7.59 -11.41 10.63
CA VAL A 196 -8.94 -11.50 10.04
C VAL A 196 -9.21 -10.38 9.03
N SER A 197 -8.45 -9.28 9.10
CA SER A 197 -8.63 -8.14 8.20
C SER A 197 -7.99 -8.33 6.83
N VAL A 198 -7.08 -9.29 6.67
CA VAL A 198 -6.29 -9.44 5.43
C VAL A 198 -6.75 -10.68 4.66
N SER A 199 -6.95 -10.54 3.35
CA SER A 199 -7.17 -11.69 2.46
C SER A 199 -5.85 -12.30 2.03
N SER A 200 -5.81 -13.63 1.85
CA SER A 200 -4.72 -14.31 1.15
C SER A 200 -4.72 -14.03 -0.36
N ARG A 201 -5.82 -13.50 -0.90
CA ARG A 201 -5.93 -13.04 -2.28
C ARG A 201 -5.47 -11.58 -2.37
N CYS A 202 -4.60 -11.28 -3.32
CA CYS A 202 -4.11 -9.93 -3.59
C CYS A 202 -4.07 -9.59 -5.07
N ASP A 203 -4.07 -8.29 -5.34
CA ASP A 203 -3.67 -7.73 -6.63
C ASP A 203 -2.24 -7.21 -6.48
N VAL A 204 -1.42 -7.39 -7.52
CA VAL A 204 -0.02 -6.95 -7.53
C VAL A 204 0.23 -6.10 -8.77
N ALA A 205 0.71 -4.87 -8.56
CA ALA A 205 1.12 -3.95 -9.60
C ALA A 205 2.64 -3.91 -9.72
N LEU A 206 3.16 -4.09 -10.93
CA LEU A 206 4.52 -3.77 -11.32
C LEU A 206 4.51 -2.41 -12.02
N ILE A 207 5.25 -1.44 -11.46
CA ILE A 207 5.26 -0.07 -11.95
C ILE A 207 6.67 0.32 -12.42
N SER A 208 6.75 0.88 -13.62
CA SER A 208 7.98 1.42 -14.21
C SER A 208 7.68 2.74 -14.93
N GLY A 209 8.08 3.85 -14.33
CA GLY A 209 7.70 5.20 -14.76
C GLY A 209 6.17 5.35 -14.73
N SER A 210 5.57 5.64 -15.88
CA SER A 210 4.13 5.71 -16.07
C SER A 210 3.49 4.38 -16.51
N SER A 211 4.29 3.34 -16.77
CA SER A 211 3.79 2.01 -17.13
C SER A 211 3.36 1.28 -15.87
N VAL A 212 2.15 0.72 -15.89
CA VAL A 212 1.57 -0.07 -14.81
C VAL A 212 1.07 -1.39 -15.40
N GLU A 213 1.54 -2.50 -14.85
CA GLU A 213 1.04 -3.83 -15.15
C GLU A 213 0.45 -4.42 -13.87
N VAL A 214 -0.83 -4.80 -13.89
CA VAL A 214 -1.52 -5.34 -12.70
C VAL A 214 -1.89 -6.81 -12.93
N GLU A 215 -1.38 -7.67 -12.06
CA GLU A 215 -1.83 -9.05 -11.92
C GLU A 215 -2.94 -9.14 -10.86
N ILE A 216 -4.12 -9.63 -11.27
CA ILE A 216 -5.35 -9.60 -10.46
C ILE A 216 -5.59 -10.95 -9.79
N GLY A 217 -5.92 -10.93 -8.50
CA GLY A 217 -6.48 -12.08 -7.79
C GLY A 217 -5.49 -13.22 -7.51
N LEU A 218 -4.21 -12.90 -7.35
CA LEU A 218 -3.16 -13.85 -7.00
C LEU A 218 -3.37 -14.42 -5.59
N GLN A 219 -3.01 -15.68 -5.42
CA GLN A 219 -3.04 -16.38 -4.13
C GLN A 219 -1.97 -17.46 -4.11
N THR A 220 -1.37 -17.73 -2.95
CA THR A 220 -0.54 -18.92 -2.78
C THR A 220 -1.41 -20.17 -2.80
N HIS A 221 -1.00 -21.18 -3.56
CA HIS A 221 -1.58 -22.52 -3.43
C HIS A 221 -0.87 -23.26 -2.31
N PRO A 222 -1.60 -23.82 -1.31
CA PRO A 222 -0.97 -24.64 -0.28
C PRO A 222 -0.36 -25.87 -0.96
N GLY A 223 0.97 -25.91 -1.05
CA GLY A 223 1.69 -27.06 -1.61
C GLY A 223 2.99 -26.75 -2.36
N ILE A 224 3.29 -25.49 -2.68
CA ILE A 224 4.58 -25.11 -3.31
C ILE A 224 5.27 -24.08 -2.43
N ARG A 225 5.97 -24.56 -1.40
CA ARG A 225 7.08 -23.79 -0.82
C ARG A 225 8.29 -23.98 -1.75
N PRO A 226 9.05 -22.93 -2.08
CA PRO A 226 10.34 -23.08 -2.75
C PRO A 226 11.32 -23.90 -1.90
#